data_AF-A0A370Q5U1-F1
#
_entry.id   AF-A0A370Q5U1-F1
#
_cell.length_a   1.000
_cell.length_b   1.000
_cell.length_c   1.000
_cell.angle_alpha   90.00
_cell.angle_beta   90.00
_cell.angle_gamma   90.00
#
_symmetry.space_group_name_H-M   'P 1'
#
loop_
_entity.id
_entity.type
_entity.pdbx_description
1 polymer ?
#
loop_
_entity_poly.entity_id
_entity_poly.type
_entity_poly.pdbx_seq_one_letter_code
_entity_poly.pdbx_strand_id
1 'polypeptide(L)'
;MNQAIQFPDRRHWDEERQAVCFPALVNGFQVQCAVTLRYLTVLKEGADPLTIFDDMRWDLEDLTEQRILAEDYDASGWIWLDVSAR
;
A
#
# COMPACT_ATOMS: atom_id res chain seq x y z
N MET A 1 -6.49 -22.50 -1.14
CA MET A 1 -6.93 -21.12 -1.44
C MET A 1 -5.86 -20.51 -2.31
N ASN A 2 -6.19 -20.12 -3.54
CA ASN A 2 -5.27 -19.49 -4.47
C ASN A 2 -5.72 -18.04 -4.52
N GLN A 3 -5.20 -17.18 -3.62
CA GLN A 3 -5.56 -15.77 -3.67
C GLN A 3 -5.02 -15.21 -4.99
N ALA A 4 -5.91 -14.59 -5.75
CA ALA A 4 -5.57 -13.97 -7.04
C ALA A 4 -4.62 -12.77 -6.87
N ILE A 5 -4.53 -12.24 -5.65
CA ILE A 5 -3.70 -11.09 -5.28
C ILE A 5 -2.61 -11.59 -4.33
N GLN A 6 -1.36 -11.24 -4.62
CA GLN A 6 -0.20 -11.58 -3.80
C GLN A 6 0.60 -10.32 -3.51
N PHE A 7 1.17 -10.22 -2.30
CA PHE A 7 2.02 -9.11 -1.90
C PHE A 7 3.46 -9.59 -1.67
N PRO A 8 4.35 -9.45 -2.67
CA PRO A 8 5.76 -9.76 -2.50
C PRO A 8 6.36 -8.95 -1.34
N ASP A 9 7.33 -9.53 -0.64
CA ASP A 9 8.10 -8.81 0.38
C ASP A 9 9.11 -7.84 -0.25
N ARG A 10 8.57 -6.83 -0.92
CA ARG A 10 9.31 -5.73 -1.56
C ARG A 10 8.61 -4.45 -1.18
N ARG A 11 9.31 -3.62 -0.42
CA ARG A 11 8.87 -2.25 -0.10
C ARG A 11 10.06 -1.33 -0.14
N HIS A 12 9.81 -0.08 -0.48
CA HIS A 12 10.82 0.97 -0.39
C HIS A 12 10.16 2.28 -0.02
N TRP A 13 10.93 3.14 0.61
CA TRP A 13 10.54 4.52 0.82
C TRP A 13 10.79 5.32 -0.47
N ASP A 14 9.80 6.07 -0.90
CA ASP A 14 9.90 7.02 -2.01
C ASP A 14 9.85 8.45 -1.44
N GLU A 15 10.98 9.15 -1.50
CA GLU A 15 11.11 10.51 -0.98
C GLU A 15 10.27 11.52 -1.76
N GLU A 16 10.12 11.36 -3.08
CA GLU A 16 9.36 12.30 -3.90
C GLU A 16 7.87 12.21 -3.61
N ARG A 17 7.37 10.99 -3.39
CA ARG A 17 5.96 10.72 -3.08
C ARG A 17 5.64 10.83 -1.60
N GLN A 18 6.66 10.88 -0.74
CA GLN A 18 6.51 10.79 0.72
C GLN A 18 5.64 9.59 1.12
N ALA A 19 5.97 8.41 0.57
CA ALA A 19 5.18 7.20 0.72
C ALA A 19 6.05 5.95 0.78
N VAL A 20 5.52 4.90 1.42
CA VAL A 20 6.06 3.55 1.28
C VAL A 20 5.40 2.90 0.07
N CYS A 21 6.21 2.52 -0.91
CA CYS A 21 5.78 1.90 -2.15
C CYS A 21 6.06 0.39 -2.13
N PHE A 22 5.06 -0.39 -2.50
CA PHE A 22 5.12 -1.85 -2.51
C PHE A 22 4.28 -2.41 -3.67
N PRO A 23 4.66 -3.55 -4.27
CA PRO A 23 3.91 -4.15 -5.36
C PRO A 23 2.80 -5.08 -4.85
N ALA A 24 1.70 -5.15 -5.59
CA ALA A 24 0.75 -6.25 -5.54
C ALA A 24 0.77 -7.00 -6.88
N LEU A 25 0.64 -8.32 -6.87
CA LEU A 25 0.52 -9.15 -8.07
C LEU A 25 -0.93 -9.61 -8.20
N VAL A 26 -1.66 -9.03 -9.15
CA VAL A 26 -3.06 -9.37 -9.46
C VAL A 26 -3.07 -10.29 -10.67
N ASN A 27 -3.42 -11.56 -10.47
CA ASN A 27 -3.33 -12.60 -11.51
C ASN A 27 -1.94 -12.66 -12.20
N GLY A 28 -0.88 -12.36 -11.45
CA GLY A 28 0.50 -12.31 -11.96
C GLY A 28 0.93 -10.98 -12.59
N PHE A 29 0.03 -10.00 -12.73
CA PHE A 29 0.36 -8.64 -13.19
C PHE A 29 0.70 -7.73 -12.02
N GLN A 30 1.79 -6.98 -12.12
CA GLN A 30 2.20 -6.06 -11.07
C GLN A 30 1.36 -4.78 -11.10
N VAL A 31 0.70 -4.50 -9.98
CA VAL A 31 0.09 -3.22 -9.63
C VAL A 31 1.01 -2.54 -8.62
N GLN A 32 1.24 -1.25 -8.81
CA GLN A 32 2.04 -0.46 -7.87
C GLN A 32 1.14 0.15 -6.81
N CYS A 33 1.47 -0.09 -5.54
CA CYS A 33 0.73 0.41 -4.39
C CYS A 33 1.61 1.38 -3.59
N ALA A 34 0.97 2.33 -2.93
CA ALA A 34 1.63 3.30 -2.07
C ALA A 34 0.77 3.62 -0.85
N VAL A 35 1.40 3.66 0.33
CA VAL A 35 0.80 4.19 1.55
C VAL A 35 1.52 5.47 1.94
N THR A 36 0.78 6.55 2.10
CA THR A 36 1.38 7.87 2.36
C THR A 36 1.94 7.94 3.78
N LEU A 37 2.99 8.75 3.95
CA LEU A 37 3.53 9.05 5.29
C LEU A 37 2.46 9.58 6.22
N ARG A 38 1.55 10.40 5.70
CA ARG A 38 0.44 10.96 6.46
C ARG A 38 -0.48 9.86 7.01
N TYR A 39 -0.78 8.84 6.20
CA TYR A 39 -1.55 7.68 6.66
C TYR A 39 -0.79 6.90 7.74
N LEU A 40 0.49 6.61 7.53
CA LEU A 40 1.32 5.89 8.50
C LEU A 40 1.46 6.65 9.83
N THR A 41 1.59 7.98 9.79
CA THR A 41 1.71 8.82 10.98
C THR A 41 0.43 8.79 11.83
N VAL A 42 -0.75 8.67 11.21
CA VAL A 42 -2.02 8.50 11.93
C VAL A 42 -2.07 7.14 12.64
N LEU A 43 -1.50 6.10 12.05
CA LEU A 43 -1.41 4.78 12.67
C LEU A 43 -0.42 4.77 13.84
N LYS A 44 0.76 5.36 13.64
CA LYS A 44 1.84 5.38 14.63
C LYS A 44 2.74 6.60 14.42
N GLU A 45 2.67 7.56 15.33
CA GLU A 45 3.51 8.75 15.27
C GLU A 45 4.95 8.46 15.73
N GLY A 46 5.93 9.14 15.12
CA GLY A 46 7.33 9.15 15.58
C GLY A 46 8.16 7.90 15.26
N ALA A 47 7.61 6.95 14.51
CA ALA A 47 8.35 5.79 14.00
C ALA A 47 8.75 5.97 12.53
N ASP A 48 9.79 5.26 12.12
CA ASP A 48 10.22 5.19 10.72
C ASP A 48 9.09 4.58 9.84
N PRO A 49 8.79 5.13 8.65
CA PRO A 49 7.68 4.69 7.82
C PRO A 49 7.73 3.22 7.41
N LEU A 50 8.93 2.68 7.14
CA LEU A 50 9.09 1.26 6.79
C LEU A 50 8.84 0.37 8.00
N THR A 51 9.25 0.82 9.18
CA THR A 51 8.96 0.12 10.44
C THR A 51 7.46 0.09 10.73
N ILE A 52 6.74 1.20 10.52
CA ILE A 52 5.27 1.23 10.67
C ILE A 52 4.63 0.30 9.65
N PHE A 53 5.10 0.32 8.40
CA PHE A 53 4.61 -0.58 7.35
C PHE A 53 4.77 -2.04 7.74
N ASP A 54 5.93 -2.43 8.29
CA ASP A 54 6.19 -3.81 8.72
C ASP A 54 5.29 -4.24 9.88
N ASP A 55 5.10 -3.36 10.87
CA ASP A 55 4.22 -3.60 12.01
C ASP A 55 2.75 -3.76 11.57
N MET A 56 2.33 -2.98 10.57
CA MET A 56 0.94 -2.90 10.08
C MET A 56 0.71 -3.64 8.77
N ARG A 57 1.65 -4.50 8.36
CA ARG A 57 1.69 -5.09 7.02
C ARG A 57 0.39 -5.79 6.65
N TRP A 58 -0.13 -6.62 7.55
CA TRP A 58 -1.34 -7.40 7.31
C TRP A 58 -2.56 -6.51 7.08
N ASP A 59 -2.75 -5.48 7.91
CA ASP A 59 -3.85 -4.51 7.76
C ASP A 59 -3.71 -3.70 6.46
N LEU A 60 -2.49 -3.27 6.11
CA LEU A 60 -2.22 -2.52 4.90
C LEU A 60 -2.44 -3.36 3.63
N GLU A 61 -2.01 -4.62 3.64
CA GLU A 61 -2.24 -5.57 2.55
C GLU A 61 -3.74 -5.86 2.37
N ASP A 62 -4.50 -6.05 3.46
CA ASP A 62 -5.95 -6.27 3.41
C ASP A 62 -6.70 -5.03 2.85
N LEU A 63 -6.36 -3.83 3.32
CA LEU A 63 -6.93 -2.58 2.79
C LEU A 63 -6.60 -2.36 1.32
N THR A 64 -5.38 -2.70 0.91
CA THR A 64 -4.95 -2.62 -0.48
C THR A 64 -5.69 -3.62 -1.36
N GLU A 65 -5.89 -4.86 -0.87
CA GLU A 65 -6.68 -5.89 -1.54
C GLU A 65 -8.10 -5.40 -1.78
N GLN A 66 -8.75 -4.83 -0.77
CA GLN A 66 -10.10 -4.26 -0.89
C GLN A 66 -10.18 -3.15 -1.96
N ARG A 67 -9.18 -2.26 -2.04
CA ARG A 67 -9.11 -1.20 -3.06
C ARG A 67 -8.92 -1.76 -4.47
N ILE A 68 -8.06 -2.77 -4.63
CA ILE A 68 -7.83 -3.47 -5.91
C ILE A 68 -9.15 -4.11 -6.38
N LEU A 69 -9.86 -4.80 -5.49
CA LEU A 69 -11.13 -5.46 -5.78
C LEU A 69 -12.24 -4.46 -6.10
N ALA A 70 -12.19 -3.25 -5.54
CA ALA A 70 -13.09 -2.14 -5.84
C ALA A 70 -12.72 -1.37 -7.12
N GLU A 71 -11.64 -1.78 -7.80
CA GLU A 71 -11.08 -1.10 -8.97
C GLU A 71 -10.73 0.39 -8.73
N ASP A 72 -10.36 0.73 -7.49
CA ASP A 72 -10.06 2.10 -7.05
C ASP A 72 -8.62 2.53 -7.40
N TYR A 73 -8.31 2.47 -8.69
CA TYR A 73 -7.02 2.89 -9.23
C TYR A 73 -7.00 4.39 -9.52
N ASP A 74 -5.86 5.04 -9.30
CA ASP A 74 -5.66 6.41 -9.76
C ASP A 74 -5.48 6.48 -11.29
N ALA A 75 -5.32 7.70 -11.82
CA ALA A 75 -5.12 7.93 -13.25
C ALA A 75 -3.84 7.27 -13.83
N SER A 76 -2.89 6.87 -12.98
CA SER A 76 -1.67 6.18 -13.36
C SER A 76 -1.76 4.65 -13.17
N GLY A 77 -2.90 4.14 -12.70
CA GLY A 77 -3.11 2.72 -12.40
C GLY A 77 -2.54 2.28 -11.04
N TRP A 78 -2.26 3.22 -10.12
CA TRP A 78 -1.74 2.93 -8.78
C TRP A 78 -2.86 2.81 -7.76
N ILE A 79 -2.62 2.04 -6.71
CA ILE A 79 -3.46 2.02 -5.51
C ILE A 79 -2.83 2.88 -4.42
N TRP A 80 -3.60 3.79 -3.86
CA TRP A 80 -3.15 4.69 -2.80
C TRP A 80 -3.93 4.49 -1.51
N LEU A 81 -3.19 4.26 -0.43
CA LEU A 81 -3.70 4.35 0.94
C LEU A 81 -3.35 5.72 1.51
N ASP A 82 -4.36 6.57 1.64
CA ASP A 82 -4.25 7.91 2.20
C ASP A 82 -5.48 8.26 3.05
N VAL A 83 -5.29 9.18 3.99
CA VAL A 83 -6.36 9.67 4.90
C VAL A 83 -7.43 10.51 4.20
N SER A 84 -7.24 10.87 2.92
CA SER A 84 -8.13 11.78 2.17
C SER A 84 -9.04 11.09 1.15
N ALA A 85 -9.11 9.75 1.13
CA ALA A 85 -10.10 9.04 0.33
C ALA A 85 -11.50 9.21 0.95
N ARG A 86 -12.16 10.32 0.62
CA ARG A 86 -13.59 10.58 0.81
C ARG A 86 -14.27 10.76 -0.53
#